data_AF-A0A9D7IAW7-F1
#
_entry.id   AF-A0A9D7IAW7-F1
#
_cell.length_a   1.000
_cell.length_b   1.000
_cell.length_c   1.000
_cell.angle_alpha   90.00
_cell.angle_beta   90.00
_cell.angle_gamma   90.00
#
_symmetry.space_group_name_H-M   'P 1'
#
loop_
_entity.id
_entity.type
_entity.pdbx_description
1 polymer ?
#
loop_
_entity_poly.entity_id
_entity_poly.type
_entity_poly.pdbx_seq_one_letter_code
_entity_poly.pdbx_strand_id
1 'polypeptide(L)'
;MRVFAYNEEMEKDTVMSPLDSIKYHRMFLQTGMLAVDPRTGYIKAWVGGVNYKYFKYDHVRTNRQVGSSFKPFVYATAIAQQGISPCFKVWDMPQTIEVGEGSFGLITPWTPQNFGESYSNRQVTLFEGLKNSKNTVSVYLMKQLGDTEPVRALIHEMGIDSSARYPNGRLKVPQSPSICLGSTDLTVMEMTGAYTTFANNGIYNRPNTILRIEDKNGRIIYEGIAEEKRALQPNANYVMVDMLRYAAGVGGVRSEVGGKPARPTTMSTGGLWA
;
A
#
# COMPACT_ATOMS: atom_id res chain seq x y z
N MET A 1 30.90 12.85 -21.68
CA MET A 1 30.44 11.88 -20.66
C MET A 1 29.04 11.45 -21.03
N ARG A 2 28.69 10.16 -20.89
CA ARG A 2 27.35 9.68 -21.24
C ARG A 2 26.41 9.77 -20.05
N VAL A 3 25.23 10.33 -20.26
CA VAL A 3 24.17 10.48 -19.26
C VAL A 3 22.86 9.88 -19.77
N PHE A 4 21.92 9.56 -18.88
CA PHE A 4 20.59 9.09 -19.27
C PHE A 4 19.80 10.18 -19.99
N ALA A 5 19.03 9.83 -21.02
CA ALA A 5 18.09 10.72 -21.67
C ALA A 5 16.90 9.92 -22.22
N TYR A 6 15.71 10.52 -22.32
CA TYR A 6 14.56 9.90 -22.99
C TYR A 6 14.61 10.16 -24.51
N ASN A 7 15.62 9.60 -25.18
CA ASN A 7 15.77 9.53 -26.63
C ASN A 7 15.78 8.06 -27.09
N GLU A 8 15.88 7.82 -28.39
CA GLU A 8 15.88 6.47 -28.96
C GLU A 8 17.01 5.59 -28.38
N GLU A 9 18.17 6.18 -28.11
CA GLU A 9 19.31 5.47 -27.55
C GLU A 9 19.25 5.31 -26.02
N MET A 10 18.30 5.98 -25.35
CA MET A 10 18.21 6.08 -23.89
C MET A 10 19.49 6.62 -23.21
N GLU A 11 20.31 7.33 -23.99
CA GLU A 11 21.58 7.93 -23.56
C GLU A 11 21.95 9.13 -24.43
N LYS A 12 22.65 10.10 -23.85
CA LYS A 12 23.22 11.25 -24.56
C LYS A 12 24.67 11.46 -24.15
N ASP A 13 25.56 11.66 -25.12
CA ASP A 13 26.91 12.16 -24.83
C ASP A 13 26.88 13.68 -24.69
N THR A 14 27.44 14.18 -23.60
CA THR A 14 27.44 15.60 -23.25
C THR A 14 28.62 15.94 -22.36
N VAL A 15 28.93 17.22 -22.22
CA VAL A 15 29.89 17.73 -21.23
C VAL A 15 29.11 18.34 -20.08
N MET A 16 29.35 17.85 -18.86
CA MET A 16 28.73 18.36 -17.62
C MET A 16 29.77 18.30 -16.50
N SER A 17 29.66 19.20 -15.52
CA SER A 17 30.37 19.03 -14.26
C SER A 17 29.79 17.84 -13.48
N PRO A 18 30.55 17.21 -12.56
CA PRO A 18 30.00 16.16 -11.70
C PRO A 18 28.73 16.59 -10.95
N LEU A 19 28.70 17.83 -10.44
CA LEU A 19 27.54 18.37 -9.73
C LEU A 19 26.31 18.51 -10.64
N ASP A 20 26.49 19.02 -11.86
CA ASP A 20 25.40 19.16 -12.82
C ASP A 20 24.88 17.81 -13.27
N SER A 21 25.77 16.82 -13.43
CA SER A 21 25.36 15.45 -13.75
C SER A 21 24.46 14.84 -12.66
N ILE A 22 24.76 15.09 -11.38
CA ILE A 22 23.92 14.63 -10.25
C ILE A 22 22.57 15.36 -10.27
N LYS A 23 22.58 16.69 -10.41
CA LYS A 23 21.34 17.48 -10.49
C LYS A 23 20.45 17.01 -11.63
N TYR A 24 21.03 16.82 -12.82
CA TYR A 24 20.35 16.31 -14.00
C TYR A 24 19.72 14.94 -13.76
N HIS A 25 20.47 13.96 -13.21
CA HIS A 25 19.92 12.63 -12.93
C HIS A 25 18.81 12.65 -11.86
N ARG A 26 18.81 13.63 -10.95
CA ARG A 26 17.74 13.82 -9.95
C ARG A 26 16.45 14.42 -10.52
N MET A 27 16.47 14.96 -11.74
CA MET A 27 15.27 15.51 -12.39
C MET A 27 14.38 14.41 -12.99
N PHE A 28 14.90 13.19 -13.18
CA PHE A 28 14.11 12.10 -13.75
C PHE A 28 13.16 11.49 -12.72
N LEU A 29 11.90 11.39 -13.11
CA LEU A 29 10.92 10.61 -12.37
C LEU A 29 11.30 9.13 -12.43
N GLN A 30 11.33 8.48 -11.27
CA GLN A 30 11.58 7.05 -11.16
C GLN A 30 10.30 6.29 -10.86
N THR A 31 10.27 5.01 -11.20
CA THR A 31 9.12 4.13 -10.96
C THR A 31 9.57 2.74 -10.53
N GLY A 32 8.73 2.07 -9.75
CA GLY A 32 8.88 0.66 -9.39
C GLY A 32 7.60 -0.08 -9.75
N MET A 33 7.73 -1.24 -10.40
CA MET A 33 6.60 -2.10 -10.76
C MET A 33 6.91 -3.54 -10.39
N LEU A 34 5.94 -4.22 -9.80
CA LEU A 34 6.00 -5.64 -9.48
C LEU A 34 4.70 -6.30 -9.92
N ALA A 35 4.81 -7.47 -10.56
CA ALA A 35 3.68 -8.35 -10.84
C ALA A 35 3.90 -9.70 -10.15
N VAL A 36 2.91 -10.15 -9.40
CA VAL A 36 2.96 -11.39 -8.61
C VAL A 36 1.75 -12.24 -8.98
N ASP A 37 1.95 -13.53 -9.19
CA ASP A 37 0.87 -14.49 -9.30
C ASP A 37 0.25 -14.73 -7.92
N PRO A 38 -1.03 -14.39 -7.71
CA PRO A 38 -1.60 -14.42 -6.38
C PRO A 38 -1.80 -15.83 -5.82
N ARG A 39 -1.86 -16.86 -6.68
CA ARG A 39 -2.09 -18.25 -6.25
C ARG A 39 -0.81 -18.95 -5.80
N THR A 40 0.34 -18.51 -6.32
CA THR A 40 1.64 -19.16 -6.07
C THR A 40 2.63 -18.26 -5.33
N GLY A 41 2.41 -16.94 -5.34
CA GLY A 41 3.39 -15.97 -4.86
C GLY A 41 4.55 -15.76 -5.83
N TYR A 42 4.56 -16.40 -7.00
CA TYR A 42 5.69 -16.26 -7.93
C TYR A 42 5.68 -14.90 -8.61
N ILE A 43 6.82 -14.22 -8.54
CA ILE A 43 7.02 -12.93 -9.21
C ILE A 43 7.14 -13.17 -10.71
N LYS A 44 6.28 -12.50 -11.49
CA LYS A 44 6.21 -12.59 -12.95
C LYS A 44 6.94 -11.44 -13.66
N ALA A 45 6.98 -10.27 -13.04
CA ALA A 45 7.71 -9.12 -13.56
C ALA A 45 8.26 -8.27 -12.42
N TRP A 46 9.49 -7.78 -12.57
CA TRP A 46 10.17 -6.90 -11.63
C TRP A 46 10.84 -5.76 -12.39
N VAL A 47 10.36 -4.53 -12.19
CA VAL A 47 10.95 -3.32 -12.77
C VAL A 47 11.35 -2.40 -11.62
N GLY A 48 12.65 -2.36 -11.30
CA GLY A 48 13.18 -1.60 -10.18
C GLY A 48 13.44 -0.12 -10.46
N GLY A 49 13.35 0.33 -11.71
CA GLY A 49 13.67 1.71 -12.11
C GLY A 49 13.52 1.90 -13.62
N VAL A 50 13.67 3.14 -14.09
CA VAL A 50 13.47 3.45 -15.53
C VAL A 50 14.59 2.93 -16.42
N ASN A 51 15.80 2.78 -15.89
CA ASN A 51 16.95 2.23 -16.61
C ASN A 51 18.04 1.74 -15.63
N TYR A 52 18.33 0.43 -15.62
CA TYR A 52 19.27 -0.17 -14.66
C TYR A 52 20.74 0.23 -14.89
N LYS A 53 21.13 0.58 -16.12
CA LYS A 53 22.50 1.02 -16.45
C LYS A 53 22.85 2.30 -15.70
N TYR A 54 21.91 3.23 -15.61
CA TYR A 54 22.09 4.54 -14.98
C TYR A 54 21.57 4.61 -13.55
N PHE A 55 20.50 3.89 -13.24
CA PHE A 55 19.84 3.89 -11.93
C PHE A 55 19.79 2.47 -11.36
N LYS A 56 20.74 2.16 -10.48
CA LYS A 56 20.80 0.85 -9.80
C LYS A 56 19.90 0.75 -8.56
N TYR A 57 19.29 1.87 -8.17
CA TYR A 57 18.45 1.93 -6.98
C TYR A 57 17.09 1.27 -7.26
N ASP A 58 16.73 0.27 -6.47
CA ASP A 58 15.55 -0.55 -6.69
C ASP A 58 14.31 0.00 -5.97
N HIS A 59 13.43 0.63 -6.76
CA HIS A 59 12.18 1.20 -6.29
C HIS A 59 11.14 0.16 -5.85
N VAL A 60 11.29 -1.12 -6.21
CA VAL A 60 10.39 -2.19 -5.73
C VAL A 60 10.63 -2.48 -4.24
N ARG A 61 11.89 -2.42 -3.80
CA ARG A 61 12.34 -2.68 -2.42
C ARG A 61 12.45 -1.42 -1.55
N THR A 62 12.11 -0.27 -2.10
CA THR A 62 12.23 1.00 -1.38
C THR A 62 10.96 1.30 -0.60
N ASN A 63 11.11 1.66 0.69
CA ASN A 63 9.98 2.11 1.50
C ASN A 63 9.50 3.48 1.02
N ARG A 64 8.19 3.60 0.78
CA ARG A 64 7.51 4.85 0.46
C ARG A 64 6.18 4.91 1.17
N GLN A 65 5.74 6.11 1.52
CA GLN A 65 4.42 6.31 2.09
C GLN A 65 3.34 5.75 1.16
N VAL A 66 2.53 4.82 1.67
CA VAL A 66 1.53 4.10 0.87
C VAL A 66 0.25 4.91 0.65
N GLY A 67 -0.07 5.83 1.57
CA GLY A 67 -1.24 6.69 1.50
C GLY A 67 -2.56 5.91 1.36
N SER A 68 -3.46 6.41 0.52
CA SER A 68 -4.81 5.87 0.35
C SER A 68 -4.89 4.40 -0.12
N SER A 69 -3.79 3.83 -0.63
CA SER A 69 -3.71 2.41 -0.96
C SER A 69 -3.71 1.50 0.28
N PHE A 70 -3.56 2.05 1.49
CA PHE A 70 -3.69 1.28 2.73
C PHE A 70 -5.15 1.08 3.16
N LYS A 71 -6.08 1.92 2.69
CA LYS A 71 -7.48 1.89 3.11
C LYS A 71 -8.17 0.53 2.98
N PRO A 72 -7.95 -0.26 1.90
CA PRO A 72 -8.54 -1.60 1.82
C PRO A 72 -8.27 -2.48 3.04
N PHE A 73 -7.11 -2.37 3.68
CA PHE A 73 -6.82 -3.13 4.90
C PHE A 73 -7.72 -2.69 6.07
N VAL A 74 -7.94 -1.38 6.24
CA VAL A 74 -8.84 -0.84 7.28
C VAL A 74 -10.28 -1.32 7.06
N TYR A 75 -10.74 -1.26 5.82
CA TYR A 75 -12.10 -1.69 5.45
C TYR A 75 -12.24 -3.20 5.64
N ALA A 76 -11.26 -4.00 5.19
CA ALA A 76 -11.25 -5.44 5.38
C ALA A 76 -11.28 -5.82 6.87
N THR A 77 -10.51 -5.15 7.73
CA THR A 77 -10.54 -5.37 9.18
C THR A 77 -11.92 -5.06 9.76
N ALA A 78 -12.52 -3.92 9.43
CA ALA A 78 -13.84 -3.54 9.94
C ALA A 78 -14.94 -4.53 9.49
N ILE A 79 -14.91 -4.96 8.22
CA ILE A 79 -15.84 -5.98 7.70
C ILE A 79 -15.62 -7.33 8.39
N ALA A 80 -14.36 -7.75 8.54
CA ALA A 80 -14.03 -9.06 9.10
C ALA A 80 -14.33 -9.18 10.60
N GLN A 81 -14.05 -8.13 11.39
CA GLN A 81 -14.19 -8.17 12.83
C GLN A 81 -15.57 -7.70 13.33
N GLN A 82 -16.18 -6.73 12.64
CA GLN A 82 -17.43 -6.11 13.09
C GLN A 82 -18.63 -6.48 12.22
N GLY A 83 -18.41 -7.24 11.13
CA GLY A 83 -19.49 -7.64 10.22
C GLY A 83 -20.18 -6.45 9.54
N ILE A 84 -19.51 -5.29 9.45
CA ILE A 84 -20.13 -4.09 8.90
C ILE A 84 -20.47 -4.31 7.42
N SER A 85 -21.73 -4.08 7.08
CA SER A 85 -22.22 -4.16 5.71
C SER A 85 -21.55 -3.08 4.84
N PRO A 86 -21.14 -3.38 3.60
CA PRO A 86 -20.60 -2.38 2.68
C PRO A 86 -21.65 -1.32 2.26
N CYS A 87 -22.93 -1.61 2.47
CA CYS A 87 -24.06 -0.69 2.28
C CYS A 87 -24.29 0.23 3.49
N PHE A 88 -23.58 0.01 4.61
CA PHE A 88 -23.66 0.86 5.78
C PHE A 88 -23.27 2.30 5.42
N LYS A 89 -24.04 3.24 5.95
CA LYS A 89 -23.94 4.66 5.62
C LYS A 89 -23.19 5.40 6.73
N VAL A 90 -22.16 6.12 6.33
CA VAL A 90 -21.35 6.98 7.20
C VAL A 90 -21.49 8.42 6.73
N TRP A 91 -21.58 9.35 7.68
CA TRP A 91 -21.58 10.78 7.35
C TRP A 91 -20.20 11.24 6.88
N ASP A 92 -20.13 11.81 5.68
CA ASP A 92 -18.92 12.47 5.18
C ASP A 92 -18.84 13.91 5.71
N MET A 93 -18.49 14.01 7.00
CA MET A 93 -18.30 15.23 7.78
C MET A 93 -17.00 15.11 8.61
N PRO A 94 -16.46 16.19 9.21
CA PRO A 94 -15.28 16.09 10.07
C PRO A 94 -15.41 14.96 11.09
N GLN A 95 -14.39 14.10 11.15
CA GLN A 95 -14.29 13.00 12.10
C GLN A 95 -13.11 13.26 13.02
N THR A 96 -13.39 13.56 14.28
CA THR A 96 -12.37 13.79 15.30
C THR A 96 -12.19 12.53 16.13
N ILE A 97 -10.94 12.10 16.37
CA ILE A 97 -10.61 11.16 17.43
C ILE A 97 -10.14 11.97 18.62
N GLU A 98 -10.88 11.92 19.71
CA GLU A 98 -10.57 12.69 20.92
C GLU A 98 -9.45 12.05 21.74
N VAL A 99 -8.84 12.85 22.62
CA VAL A 99 -7.88 12.33 23.61
C VAL A 99 -8.61 11.36 24.55
N GLY A 100 -8.06 10.16 24.72
CA GLY A 100 -8.66 9.10 25.54
C GLY A 100 -9.77 8.30 24.85
N GLU A 101 -10.14 8.63 23.59
CA GLU A 101 -11.03 7.78 22.80
C GLU A 101 -10.26 6.57 22.28
N GLY A 102 -10.74 5.35 22.59
CA GLY A 102 -10.07 4.11 22.22
C GLY A 102 -8.64 3.97 22.77
N SER A 103 -7.90 3.03 22.21
CA SER A 103 -6.51 2.71 22.56
C SER A 103 -5.52 3.37 21.60
N PHE A 104 -5.76 4.62 21.20
CA PHE A 104 -4.94 5.32 20.20
C PHE A 104 -3.75 6.11 20.75
N GLY A 105 -3.70 6.33 22.07
CA GLY A 105 -2.60 7.04 22.74
C GLY A 105 -2.41 8.49 22.28
N LEU A 106 -3.47 9.16 21.84
CA LEU A 106 -3.42 10.56 21.40
C LEU A 106 -3.19 11.51 22.58
N ILE A 107 -2.30 12.49 22.39
CA ILE A 107 -2.08 13.61 23.33
C ILE A 107 -2.86 14.88 22.96
N THR A 108 -3.35 14.95 21.72
CA THR A 108 -4.19 16.03 21.20
C THR A 108 -5.28 15.43 20.31
N PRO A 109 -6.47 16.03 20.21
CA PRO A 109 -7.52 15.57 19.31
C PRO A 109 -7.04 15.58 17.86
N TRP A 110 -7.41 14.55 17.09
CA TRP A 110 -6.98 14.39 15.71
C TRP A 110 -8.17 14.42 14.74
N THR A 111 -8.20 15.42 13.87
CA THR A 111 -9.28 15.63 12.88
C THR A 111 -8.70 15.77 11.46
N PRO A 112 -8.50 14.67 10.72
CA PRO A 112 -7.98 14.76 9.36
C PRO A 112 -9.06 15.25 8.38
N GLN A 113 -8.61 15.91 7.31
CA GLN A 113 -9.47 16.42 6.25
C GLN A 113 -9.49 15.48 5.03
N ASN A 114 -10.53 15.58 4.21
CA ASN A 114 -10.54 14.93 2.90
C ASN A 114 -9.57 15.61 1.92
N PHE A 115 -9.18 14.89 0.88
CA PHE A 115 -8.46 15.50 -0.25
C PHE A 115 -9.31 16.62 -0.87
N GLY A 116 -8.71 17.80 -1.07
CA GLY A 116 -9.40 19.00 -1.57
C GLY A 116 -10.30 19.69 -0.53
N GLU A 117 -10.15 19.37 0.76
CA GLU A 117 -10.72 20.06 1.93
C GLU A 117 -12.26 20.21 1.93
N SER A 118 -12.96 19.44 1.09
CA SER A 118 -14.42 19.48 0.97
C SER A 118 -15.08 18.24 1.58
N TYR A 119 -16.14 18.52 2.34
CA TYR A 119 -17.05 17.52 2.90
C TYR A 119 -18.31 17.51 2.05
N SER A 120 -18.82 16.32 1.72
CA SER A 120 -20.09 16.24 0.99
C SER A 120 -21.31 16.47 1.89
N ASN A 121 -21.13 16.48 3.22
CA ASN A 121 -22.18 16.70 4.23
C ASN A 121 -23.42 15.81 4.01
N ARG A 122 -23.20 14.63 3.43
CA ARG A 122 -24.21 13.61 3.19
C ARG A 122 -23.72 12.27 3.70
N GLN A 123 -24.66 11.36 3.85
CA GLN A 123 -24.33 9.96 4.05
C GLN A 123 -23.76 9.35 2.77
N VAL A 124 -22.65 8.63 2.93
CA VAL A 124 -22.02 7.83 1.88
C VAL A 124 -21.95 6.38 2.35
N THR A 125 -22.18 5.45 1.43
CA THR A 125 -21.95 4.03 1.68
C THR A 125 -20.46 3.74 1.82
N LEU A 126 -20.08 2.61 2.42
CA LEU A 126 -18.67 2.20 2.44
C LEU A 126 -18.13 1.95 1.02
N PHE A 127 -18.97 1.48 0.08
CA PHE A 127 -18.65 1.42 -1.35
C PHE A 127 -18.20 2.78 -1.90
N GLU A 128 -19.03 3.82 -1.74
CA GLU A 128 -18.71 5.18 -2.17
C GLU A 128 -17.49 5.74 -1.43
N GLY A 129 -17.38 5.48 -0.13
CA GLY A 129 -16.27 5.92 0.71
C GLY A 129 -14.93 5.36 0.22
N LEU A 130 -14.88 4.06 -0.08
CA LEU A 130 -13.67 3.43 -0.60
C LEU A 130 -13.36 3.91 -2.02
N LYS A 131 -14.34 3.94 -2.91
CA LYS A 131 -14.21 4.38 -4.31
C LYS A 131 -13.68 5.82 -4.42
N ASN A 132 -14.25 6.74 -3.64
CA ASN A 132 -13.87 8.14 -3.64
C ASN A 132 -12.71 8.44 -2.68
N SER A 133 -12.19 7.40 -2.01
CA SER A 133 -11.11 7.49 -1.03
C SER A 133 -11.35 8.56 0.05
N LYS A 134 -12.56 8.60 0.62
CA LYS A 134 -12.91 9.55 1.69
C LYS A 134 -12.09 9.24 2.95
N ASN A 135 -11.41 10.24 3.51
CA ASN A 135 -10.62 10.11 4.75
C ASN A 135 -11.55 10.00 5.96
N THR A 136 -12.64 10.77 5.96
CA THR A 136 -13.71 10.72 6.96
C THR A 136 -14.21 9.30 7.21
N VAL A 137 -14.52 8.54 6.15
CA VAL A 137 -14.99 7.15 6.29
C VAL A 137 -13.91 6.23 6.87
N SER A 138 -12.66 6.34 6.41
CA SER A 138 -11.54 5.56 6.98
C SER A 138 -11.32 5.84 8.47
N VAL A 139 -11.45 7.10 8.87
CA VAL A 139 -11.30 7.54 10.26
C VAL A 139 -12.45 7.04 11.10
N TYR A 140 -13.69 7.14 10.60
CA TYR A 140 -14.86 6.57 11.25
C TYR A 140 -14.67 5.06 11.50
N LEU A 141 -14.22 4.29 10.50
CA LEU A 141 -13.96 2.86 10.67
C LEU A 141 -12.86 2.60 11.71
N MET A 142 -11.77 3.39 11.70
CA MET A 142 -10.73 3.28 12.72
C MET A 142 -11.30 3.57 14.11
N LYS A 143 -12.12 4.61 14.27
CA LYS A 143 -12.82 4.92 15.52
C LYS A 143 -13.68 3.75 16.00
N GLN A 144 -14.44 3.12 15.10
CA GLN A 144 -15.28 1.97 15.46
C GLN A 144 -14.44 0.78 15.91
N LEU A 145 -13.26 0.55 15.32
CA LEU A 145 -12.33 -0.48 15.77
C LEU A 145 -11.74 -0.19 17.15
N GLY A 146 -11.64 1.09 17.53
CA GLY A 146 -11.17 1.52 18.84
C GLY A 146 -9.67 1.31 19.10
N ASP A 147 -8.96 0.61 18.22
CA ASP A 147 -7.52 0.35 18.31
C ASP A 147 -6.94 0.17 16.90
N THR A 148 -5.65 0.42 16.75
CA THR A 148 -4.88 0.11 15.54
C THR A 148 -4.51 -1.37 15.43
N GLU A 149 -4.39 -2.11 16.54
CA GLU A 149 -3.95 -3.50 16.54
C GLU A 149 -4.78 -4.44 15.65
N PRO A 150 -6.12 -4.35 15.58
CA PRO A 150 -6.92 -5.08 14.59
C PRO A 150 -6.42 -4.97 13.14
N VAL A 151 -6.05 -3.76 12.72
CA VAL A 151 -5.54 -3.52 11.35
C VAL A 151 -4.11 -4.02 11.22
N ARG A 152 -3.28 -3.77 12.24
CA ARG A 152 -1.88 -4.21 12.30
C ARG A 152 -1.76 -5.74 12.29
N ALA A 153 -2.66 -6.44 12.97
CA ALA A 153 -2.74 -7.89 12.97
C ALA A 153 -3.13 -8.41 11.58
N LEU A 154 -4.18 -7.86 10.95
CA LEU A 154 -4.59 -8.30 9.63
C LEU A 154 -3.46 -8.18 8.59
N ILE A 155 -2.76 -7.04 8.55
CA ILE A 155 -1.67 -6.87 7.58
C ILE A 155 -0.44 -7.74 7.90
N HIS A 156 -0.22 -8.08 9.18
CA HIS A 156 0.80 -9.06 9.58
C HIS A 156 0.46 -10.44 9.04
N GLU A 157 -0.81 -10.84 9.10
CA GLU A 157 -1.29 -12.07 8.46
C GLU A 157 -1.14 -12.01 6.93
N MET A 158 -1.24 -10.83 6.32
CA MET A 158 -0.98 -10.57 4.89
C MET A 158 0.51 -10.34 4.54
N GLY A 159 1.44 -10.68 5.45
CA GLY A 159 2.88 -10.69 5.19
C GLY A 159 3.63 -9.38 5.40
N ILE A 160 2.97 -8.32 5.89
CA ILE A 160 3.62 -7.07 6.30
C ILE A 160 3.89 -7.16 7.80
N ASP A 161 5.15 -7.41 8.18
CA ASP A 161 5.52 -7.53 9.59
C ASP A 161 5.27 -6.23 10.38
N SER A 162 4.16 -6.20 11.12
CA SER A 162 3.75 -5.08 11.97
C SER A 162 4.64 -4.87 13.20
N SER A 163 5.48 -5.84 13.55
CA SER A 163 6.46 -5.74 14.66
C SER A 163 7.81 -5.18 14.19
N ALA A 164 8.07 -5.20 12.88
CA ALA A 164 9.30 -4.69 12.30
C ALA A 164 9.51 -3.20 12.58
N ARG A 165 10.77 -2.80 12.68
CA ARG A 165 11.20 -1.42 12.90
C ARG A 165 12.12 -0.97 11.77
N TYR A 166 12.05 0.30 11.42
CA TYR A 166 13.06 0.93 10.58
C TYR A 166 14.39 1.08 11.35
N PRO A 167 15.51 1.35 10.68
CA PRO A 167 16.81 1.58 11.33
C PRO A 167 16.80 2.70 12.39
N ASN A 168 15.88 3.66 12.28
CA ASN A 168 15.69 4.73 13.26
C ASN A 168 14.85 4.32 14.49
N GLY A 169 14.52 3.04 14.64
CA GLY A 169 13.78 2.50 15.79
C GLY A 169 12.26 2.67 15.72
N ARG A 170 11.72 3.45 14.77
CA ARG A 170 10.28 3.60 14.60
C ARG A 170 9.67 2.30 14.08
N LEU A 171 8.48 1.95 14.59
CA LEU A 171 7.71 0.84 14.05
C LEU A 171 7.38 1.10 12.58
N LYS A 172 7.52 0.06 11.75
CA LYS A 172 7.25 0.11 10.32
C LYS A 172 5.79 0.44 10.06
N VAL A 173 4.91 -0.31 10.71
CA VAL A 173 3.50 0.02 10.84
C VAL A 173 3.35 0.78 12.16
N PRO A 174 2.84 2.02 12.20
CA PRO A 174 2.65 2.73 13.46
C PRO A 174 1.46 2.20 14.28
N GLN A 175 1.40 2.57 15.57
CA GLN A 175 0.23 2.39 16.46
C GLN A 175 -0.62 3.68 16.56
N SER A 176 -0.44 4.60 15.62
CA SER A 176 -1.20 5.86 15.54
C SER A 176 -2.44 5.67 14.67
N PRO A 177 -3.60 6.28 14.99
CA PRO A 177 -4.80 6.16 14.17
C PRO A 177 -4.61 6.68 12.74
N SER A 178 -3.60 7.52 12.50
CA SER A 178 -3.21 7.98 11.17
C SER A 178 -2.89 6.85 10.18
N ILE A 179 -2.62 5.62 10.66
CA ILE A 179 -2.44 4.47 9.76
C ILE A 179 -3.66 4.23 8.88
N CYS A 180 -4.87 4.62 9.32
CA CYS A 180 -6.06 4.45 8.48
C CYS A 180 -6.01 5.26 7.17
N LEU A 181 -5.10 6.24 7.11
CA LEU A 181 -4.82 7.06 5.92
C LEU A 181 -3.54 6.64 5.20
N GLY A 182 -2.82 5.63 5.69
CA GLY A 182 -1.60 5.11 5.09
C GLY A 182 -0.33 5.87 5.46
N SER A 183 -0.21 6.30 6.72
CA SER A 183 0.98 6.96 7.28
C SER A 183 2.18 6.01 7.54
N THR A 184 2.26 4.88 6.84
CA THR A 184 3.34 3.88 6.92
C THR A 184 4.13 3.87 5.62
N ASP A 185 5.44 3.65 5.71
CA ASP A 185 6.31 3.51 4.54
C ASP A 185 6.56 2.03 4.26
N LEU A 186 5.96 1.51 3.19
CA LEU A 186 6.10 0.11 2.78
C LEU A 186 6.71 0.04 1.39
N THR A 187 7.27 -1.13 1.07
CA THR A 187 7.79 -1.41 -0.27
C THR A 187 6.66 -1.79 -1.23
N VAL A 188 6.91 -1.64 -2.53
CA VAL A 188 5.98 -2.14 -3.57
C VAL A 188 5.81 -3.64 -3.44
N MET A 189 6.88 -4.37 -3.07
CA MET A 189 6.83 -5.81 -2.85
C MET A 189 5.88 -6.21 -1.73
N GLU A 190 5.96 -5.53 -0.58
CA GLU A 190 5.07 -5.76 0.55
C GLU A 190 3.61 -5.45 0.21
N MET A 191 3.36 -4.30 -0.40
CA MET A 191 2.01 -3.90 -0.79
C MET A 191 1.42 -4.86 -1.83
N THR A 192 2.19 -5.21 -2.85
CA THR A 192 1.74 -6.16 -3.89
C THR A 192 1.47 -7.53 -3.28
N GLY A 193 2.38 -8.02 -2.43
CA GLY A 193 2.24 -9.27 -1.70
C GLY A 193 0.94 -9.31 -0.89
N ALA A 194 0.69 -8.30 -0.07
CA ALA A 194 -0.52 -8.21 0.74
C ALA A 194 -1.80 -8.11 -0.11
N TYR A 195 -1.76 -7.40 -1.24
CA TYR A 195 -2.90 -7.31 -2.16
C TYR A 195 -3.20 -8.64 -2.86
N THR A 196 -2.22 -9.53 -3.02
CA THR A 196 -2.48 -10.87 -3.60
C THR A 196 -3.46 -11.67 -2.76
N THR A 197 -3.52 -11.43 -1.45
CA THR A 197 -4.50 -12.06 -0.54
C THR A 197 -5.93 -11.82 -0.99
N PHE A 198 -6.26 -10.59 -1.44
CA PHE A 198 -7.59 -10.29 -1.96
C PHE A 198 -7.89 -11.09 -3.24
N ALA A 199 -6.89 -11.19 -4.10
CA ALA A 199 -6.94 -11.94 -5.35
C ALA A 199 -6.99 -13.46 -5.18
N ASN A 200 -6.64 -13.97 -4.01
CA ASN A 200 -6.50 -15.38 -3.73
C ASN A 200 -7.42 -15.85 -2.59
N ASN A 201 -8.67 -15.37 -2.58
CA ASN A 201 -9.70 -15.82 -1.64
C ASN A 201 -9.28 -15.73 -0.14
N GLY A 202 -8.54 -14.68 0.21
CA GLY A 202 -8.06 -14.46 1.57
C GLY A 202 -6.80 -15.24 1.96
N ILE A 203 -6.16 -15.93 1.01
CA ILE A 203 -4.90 -16.67 1.23
C ILE A 203 -3.73 -15.81 0.75
N TYR A 204 -2.84 -15.44 1.66
CA TYR A 204 -1.56 -14.83 1.36
C TYR A 204 -0.55 -15.88 0.90
N ASN A 205 0.16 -15.57 -0.18
CA ASN A 205 1.34 -16.32 -0.62
C ASN A 205 2.53 -15.37 -0.61
N ARG A 206 3.63 -15.77 0.04
CA ARG A 206 4.83 -14.93 0.08
C ARG A 206 5.41 -14.72 -1.32
N PRO A 207 5.63 -13.46 -1.76
CA PRO A 207 6.28 -13.19 -3.03
C PRO A 207 7.68 -13.83 -3.11
N ASN A 208 7.92 -14.65 -4.12
CA ASN A 208 9.18 -15.37 -4.31
C ASN A 208 9.69 -15.27 -5.76
N THR A 209 11.01 -15.13 -5.91
CA THR A 209 11.72 -15.10 -7.20
C THR A 209 12.43 -16.42 -7.52
N ILE A 210 12.75 -17.26 -6.54
CA ILE A 210 13.56 -18.47 -6.72
C ILE A 210 12.63 -19.68 -6.72
N LEU A 211 12.53 -20.38 -7.85
CA LEU A 211 11.73 -21.60 -7.99
C LEU A 211 12.52 -22.86 -7.65
N ARG A 212 13.77 -22.93 -8.10
CA ARG A 212 14.62 -24.11 -7.95
C ARG A 212 16.08 -23.69 -8.00
N ILE A 213 16.91 -24.33 -7.19
CA ILE A 213 18.38 -24.22 -7.26
C ILE A 213 18.91 -25.62 -7.51
N GLU A 214 19.75 -25.77 -8.52
CA GLU A 214 20.41 -27.03 -8.88
C GLU A 214 21.92 -26.86 -8.84
N ASP A 215 22.62 -27.96 -8.55
CA ASP A 215 24.06 -28.03 -8.77
C ASP A 215 24.40 -28.21 -10.26
N LYS A 216 25.70 -28.15 -10.58
CA LYS A 216 26.21 -28.35 -11.95
C LYS A 216 25.88 -29.72 -12.56
N ASN A 217 25.49 -30.70 -11.75
CA ASN A 217 25.14 -32.06 -12.16
C ASN A 217 23.60 -32.25 -12.27
N GLY A 218 22.81 -31.19 -12.06
CA GLY A 218 21.34 -31.25 -12.08
C GLY A 218 20.72 -31.77 -10.79
N ARG A 219 21.47 -31.89 -9.69
CA ARG A 219 20.89 -32.25 -8.39
C ARG A 219 20.20 -31.05 -7.76
N ILE A 220 18.94 -31.20 -7.39
CA ILE A 220 18.16 -30.17 -6.70
C ILE A 220 18.74 -29.93 -5.30
N ILE A 221 19.11 -28.68 -5.04
CA ILE A 221 19.58 -28.17 -3.73
C ILE A 221 18.42 -27.48 -2.99
N TYR A 222 17.55 -26.80 -3.72
CA TYR A 222 16.39 -26.11 -3.19
C TYR A 222 15.26 -26.17 -4.20
N GLU A 223 14.05 -26.34 -3.71
CA GLU A 223 12.82 -26.20 -4.47
C GLU A 223 11.88 -25.29 -3.68
N GLY A 224 11.35 -24.27 -4.35
CA GLY A 224 10.54 -23.23 -3.75
C GLY A 224 9.16 -23.74 -3.39
N ILE A 225 8.99 -24.13 -2.13
CA ILE A 225 7.68 -24.45 -1.57
C ILE A 225 6.94 -23.13 -1.32
N ALA A 226 5.70 -23.04 -1.79
CA ALA A 226 4.86 -21.88 -1.53
C ALA A 226 4.59 -21.76 -0.02
N GLU A 227 4.98 -20.64 0.56
CA GLU A 227 4.60 -20.32 1.94
C GLU A 227 3.25 -19.61 1.92
N GLU A 228 2.20 -20.40 2.13
CA GLU A 228 0.81 -19.96 2.14
C GLU A 228 0.28 -19.73 3.57
N LYS A 229 -0.58 -18.74 3.73
CA LYS A 229 -1.24 -18.42 5.00
C LYS A 229 -2.63 -17.85 4.76
N ARG A 230 -3.66 -18.38 5.43
CA ARG A 230 -5.00 -17.77 5.40
C ARG A 230 -5.00 -16.52 6.29
N ALA A 231 -5.08 -15.35 5.68
CA ALA A 231 -5.07 -14.07 6.37
C ALA A 231 -6.46 -13.46 6.53
N LEU A 232 -7.37 -13.74 5.58
CA LEU A 232 -8.74 -13.23 5.59
C LEU A 232 -9.73 -14.38 5.32
N GLN A 233 -10.87 -14.35 6.00
CA GLN A 233 -11.91 -15.35 5.77
C GLN A 233 -12.58 -15.12 4.40
N PRO A 234 -13.00 -16.18 3.67
CA PRO A 234 -13.56 -16.07 2.32
C PRO A 234 -14.76 -15.12 2.21
N ASN A 235 -15.63 -15.10 3.22
CA ASN A 235 -16.81 -14.23 3.27
C ASN A 235 -16.42 -12.73 3.31
N ALA A 236 -15.53 -12.34 4.22
CA ALA A 236 -15.02 -10.98 4.32
C ALA A 236 -14.20 -10.60 3.08
N ASN A 237 -13.42 -11.55 2.55
CA ASN A 237 -12.66 -11.36 1.32
C ASN A 237 -13.56 -11.08 0.12
N TYR A 238 -14.64 -11.83 -0.04
CA TYR A 238 -15.61 -11.65 -1.12
C TYR A 238 -16.18 -10.23 -1.11
N VAL A 239 -16.62 -9.75 0.05
CA VAL A 239 -17.12 -8.38 0.22
C VAL A 239 -16.05 -7.36 -0.15
N MET A 240 -14.81 -7.54 0.32
CA MET A 240 -13.71 -6.62 0.03
C MET A 240 -13.37 -6.57 -1.46
N VAL A 241 -13.31 -7.72 -2.14
CA VAL A 241 -13.09 -7.82 -3.59
C VAL A 241 -14.22 -7.12 -4.36
N ASP A 242 -15.47 -7.30 -3.94
CA ASP A 242 -16.61 -6.62 -4.56
C ASP A 242 -16.52 -5.09 -4.43
N MET A 243 -16.12 -4.59 -3.25
CA MET A 243 -15.84 -3.17 -3.03
C MET A 243 -14.66 -2.66 -3.86
N LEU A 244 -13.60 -3.45 -4.04
CA LEU A 244 -12.45 -3.11 -4.88
C LEU A 244 -12.80 -3.08 -6.36
N ARG A 245 -13.68 -3.98 -6.84
CA ARG A 245 -14.23 -3.93 -8.20
C ARG A 245 -15.04 -2.66 -8.41
N TYR A 246 -15.87 -2.28 -7.44
CA TYR A 246 -16.62 -1.02 -7.48
C TYR A 246 -15.70 0.21 -7.49
N ALA A 247 -14.60 0.18 -6.74
CA ALA A 247 -13.60 1.25 -6.70
C ALA A 247 -12.77 1.35 -7.99
N ALA A 248 -12.39 0.21 -8.60
CA ALA A 248 -11.62 0.13 -9.84
C ALA A 248 -12.34 0.69 -11.06
N GLY A 249 -13.67 0.78 -11.01
CA GLY A 249 -14.48 1.46 -12.04
C GLY A 249 -14.14 2.94 -12.26
N VAL A 250 -13.28 3.53 -11.42
CA VAL A 250 -12.68 4.86 -11.65
C VAL A 250 -11.45 4.72 -12.55
N GLY A 251 -11.59 5.08 -13.83
CA GLY A 251 -10.49 5.07 -14.81
C GLY A 251 -10.59 4.02 -15.93
N GLY A 252 -11.70 3.27 -16.01
CA GLY A 252 -11.99 2.37 -17.13
C GLY A 252 -11.32 0.99 -17.08
N VAL A 253 -10.49 0.69 -16.08
CA VAL A 253 -9.83 -0.62 -15.93
C VAL A 253 -10.77 -1.58 -15.20
N ARG A 254 -11.44 -2.46 -15.96
CA ARG A 254 -12.20 -3.60 -15.40
C ARG A 254 -11.23 -4.73 -15.07
N SER A 255 -11.15 -5.11 -13.80
CA SER A 255 -10.40 -6.27 -13.31
C SER A 255 -11.35 -7.21 -12.57
N GLU A 256 -11.20 -8.51 -12.77
CA GLU A 256 -11.93 -9.54 -12.02
C GLU A 256 -11.63 -9.50 -10.52
N VAL A 257 -10.56 -8.80 -10.10
CA VAL A 257 -10.21 -8.65 -8.69
C VAL A 257 -10.37 -7.19 -8.21
N GLY A 258 -10.59 -6.26 -9.13
CA GLY A 258 -10.56 -4.83 -8.84
C GLY A 258 -9.15 -4.34 -8.45
N GLY A 259 -9.10 -3.17 -7.83
CA GLY A 259 -7.86 -2.50 -7.45
C GLY A 259 -8.16 -1.07 -7.00
N LYS A 260 -7.24 -0.48 -6.24
CA LYS A 260 -7.36 0.92 -5.80
C LYS A 260 -6.05 1.66 -6.10
N PRO A 261 -6.04 2.63 -7.03
CA PRO A 261 -4.85 3.46 -7.22
C PRO A 261 -4.59 4.26 -5.94
N ALA A 262 -3.33 4.38 -5.56
CA ALA A 262 -2.93 5.33 -4.54
C ALA A 262 -3.28 6.74 -5.06
N ARG A 263 -4.16 7.45 -4.35
CA ARG A 263 -4.28 8.90 -4.53
C ARG A 263 -3.31 9.56 -3.57
N PRO A 264 -2.72 10.71 -3.94
CA PRO A 264 -1.97 11.53 -2.99
C PRO A 264 -2.86 11.76 -1.78
N THR A 265 -2.46 11.23 -0.63
CA THR A 265 -2.98 11.74 0.62
C THR A 265 -2.31 13.09 0.81
N THR A 266 -3.10 14.14 0.95
CA THR A 266 -2.65 15.39 1.57
C THR A 266 -2.31 15.08 3.02
N MET A 267 -1.22 14.36 3.25
CA MET A 267 -0.42 14.62 4.42
C MET A 267 0.35 15.86 4.02
N SER A 268 -0.02 17.01 4.59
CA SER A 268 0.94 18.08 4.75
C SER A 268 2.16 17.42 5.40
N THR A 269 3.18 17.09 4.60
CA THR A 269 4.52 16.96 5.12
C THR A 269 4.81 18.34 5.67
N GLY A 270 4.47 18.56 6.94
CA GLY A 270 5.01 19.67 7.71
C GLY A 270 6.51 19.56 7.53
N GLY A 271 7.05 20.43 6.70
CA GLY A 271 8.47 20.52 6.48
C GLY A 271 9.09 20.81 7.83
N LEU A 272 9.77 19.82 8.40
CA LEU A 272 10.91 20.08 9.27
C LEU A 272 12.04 20.57 8.35
N TRP A 273 11.86 21.80 7.87
CA TRP A 273 12.88 22.69 7.36
C TRP A 273 12.53 24.07 7.91
N ALA A 274 12.86 24.24 9.18
CA ALA A 274 13.21 25.50 9.82
C ALA A 274 14.38 25.19 10.76
#